data_AF-A0A3B0SN74-F1
#
_entry.id   AF-A0A3B0SN74-F1
#
_cell.length_a   1.000
_cell.length_b   1.000
_cell.length_c   1.000
_cell.angle_alpha   90.00
_cell.angle_beta   90.00
_cell.angle_gamma   90.00
#
_symmetry.space_group_name_H-M   'P 1'
#
loop_
_entity.id
_entity.type
_entity.pdbx_description
1 polymer ?
#
loop_
_entity_poly.entity_id
_entity_poly.type
_entity_poly.pdbx_seq_one_letter_code
_entity_poly.pdbx_strand_id
1 'polypeptide(L)' 'MSQTVEQRAANTIRTLSIDAVQKANSGHPGAPMGMADMAVVLWTQFLK' A
#
# COMPACT_ATOMS: atom_id res chain seq x y z
N MET A 1 15.01 -13.41 7.20
CA MET A 1 14.03 -12.48 7.79
C MET A 1 12.66 -12.81 7.21
N SER A 2 11.72 -13.31 8.04
CA SER A 2 10.33 -13.48 7.62
C SER A 2 9.63 -12.13 7.68
N GLN A 3 8.91 -11.72 6.63
CA GLN A 3 8.13 -10.48 6.63
C GLN A 3 6.89 -10.64 7.53
N THR A 4 6.51 -9.57 8.25
CA THR A 4 5.27 -9.57 9.05
C THR A 4 4.03 -9.45 8.15
N VAL A 5 2.83 -9.72 8.69
CA VAL A 5 1.58 -9.57 7.93
C VAL A 5 1.37 -8.10 7.53
N GLU A 6 1.72 -7.16 8.40
CA GLU A 6 1.61 -5.71 8.17
C GLU A 6 2.54 -5.27 7.04
N GLN A 7 3.79 -5.76 7.04
CA GLN A 7 4.74 -5.50 5.95
C GLN A 7 4.25 -6.06 4.62
N ARG A 8 3.67 -7.26 4.63
CA ARG A 8 3.04 -7.85 3.44
C ARG A 8 1.84 -7.02 2.97
N ALA A 9 1.00 -6.55 3.88
CA ALA A 9 -0.15 -5.70 3.54
C ALA A 9 0.30 -4.36 2.94
N ALA A 10 1.28 -3.70 3.55
CA ALA A 10 1.82 -2.44 3.02
C ALA A 10 2.45 -2.65 1.63
N ASN A 11 3.25 -3.71 1.44
CA ASN A 11 3.80 -4.04 0.13
C ASN A 11 2.71 -4.39 -0.90
N THR A 12 1.62 -5.01 -0.47
CA THR A 12 0.46 -5.28 -1.33
C THR A 12 -0.22 -3.98 -1.77
N ILE A 13 -0.38 -3.01 -0.88
CA ILE A 13 -0.90 -1.67 -1.23
C ILE A 13 0.02 -1.01 -2.27
N ARG A 14 1.33 -1.09 -2.09
CA ARG A 14 2.32 -0.55 -3.03
C ARG A 14 2.17 -1.17 -4.41
N THR A 15 2.22 -2.50 -4.51
CA THR A 15 2.18 -3.19 -5.80
C THR A 15 0.84 -3.03 -6.50
N LEU A 16 -0.29 -3.12 -5.78
CA LEU A 16 -1.61 -2.89 -6.37
C LEU A 16 -1.76 -1.46 -6.90
N SER A 17 -1.21 -0.46 -6.19
CA SER A 17 -1.23 0.92 -6.65
C SER A 17 -0.39 1.12 -7.91
N ILE A 18 0.79 0.50 -7.98
CA ILE A 18 1.64 0.51 -9.17
C ILE A 18 0.90 -0.14 -10.34
N ASP A 19 0.41 -1.36 -10.16
CA ASP A 19 -0.24 -2.13 -11.22
C ASP A 19 -1.50 -1.44 -11.75
N ALA A 20 -2.31 -0.84 -10.87
CA ALA A 20 -3.50 -0.10 -11.25
C ALA A 20 -3.17 1.14 -12.08
N VAL A 21 -2.18 1.94 -11.66
CA VAL A 21 -1.74 3.12 -12.42
C VAL A 21 -1.16 2.72 -13.77
N GLN A 22 -0.33 1.68 -13.81
CA GLN A 22 0.25 1.18 -15.06
C GLN A 22 -0.82 0.68 -16.02
N LYS A 23 -1.79 -0.10 -15.53
CA LYS A 23 -2.91 -0.59 -16.35
C LYS A 23 -3.79 0.54 -16.88
N ALA A 24 -3.99 1.59 -16.11
CA ALA A 24 -4.76 2.77 -16.52
C ALA A 24 -3.97 3.72 -17.44
N ASN A 25 -2.65 3.53 -17.58
CA ASN A 25 -1.72 4.47 -18.22
C ASN A 25 -1.90 5.92 -17.72
N SER A 26 -2.29 6.07 -16.45
CA SER A 26 -2.66 7.35 -15.84
C SER A 26 -2.73 7.24 -14.32
N GLY A 27 -2.28 8.27 -13.61
CA GLY A 27 -2.28 8.35 -12.14
C GLY A 27 -0.88 8.52 -11.52
N HIS A 28 -0.82 8.56 -10.18
CA HIS A 28 0.42 8.82 -9.43
C HIS A 28 0.61 7.79 -8.30
N PRO A 29 1.50 6.79 -8.45
CA PRO A 29 1.67 5.74 -7.45
C PRO A 29 2.57 6.19 -6.28
N GLY A 30 3.29 7.31 -6.40
CA GLY A 30 4.28 7.75 -5.41
C GLY A 30 3.70 8.00 -4.02
N ALA A 31 2.56 8.68 -3.92
CA ALA A 31 1.90 8.91 -2.64
C ALA A 31 1.38 7.60 -2.00
N PRO A 32 0.64 6.73 -2.71
CA PRO A 32 0.31 5.39 -2.21
C PRO A 32 1.53 4.58 -1.75
N MET A 33 2.66 4.68 -2.47
CA MET A 33 3.88 3.95 -2.12
C MET A 33 4.52 4.44 -0.81
N GLY A 34 4.56 5.76 -0.61
CA GLY A 34 5.12 6.39 0.59
C GLY A 34 4.22 6.26 1.82
N MET A 35 2.89 6.20 1.63
CA MET A 35 1.93 6.16 2.73
C MET A 35 1.44 4.76 3.10
N ALA A 36 1.91 3.70 2.42
CA ALA A 36 1.38 2.35 2.64
C ALA A 36 1.49 1.87 4.10
N ASP A 37 2.60 2.14 4.79
CA ASP A 37 2.78 1.68 6.18
C ASP A 37 1.83 2.42 7.14
N MET A 38 1.69 3.75 6.99
CA MET A 38 0.74 4.53 7.82
C MET A 38 -0.72 4.13 7.54
N ALA A 39 -1.04 3.81 6.27
CA ALA A 39 -2.38 3.39 5.89
C ALA A 39 -2.75 2.05 6.54
N VAL A 40 -1.81 1.09 6.59
CA VAL A 40 -2.01 -0.18 7.31
C VAL A 40 -2.28 0.08 8.79
N VAL A 41 -1.48 0.91 9.46
CA VAL A 41 -1.67 1.22 10.88
C VAL A 41 -3.04 1.86 11.14
N LEU A 42 -3.37 2.93 10.40
CA LEU A 42 -4.65 3.63 10.56
C LEU A 42 -5.83 2.69 10.38
N TRP A 43 -5.83 1.91 9.28
CA TRP A 43 -6.95 1.05 8.91
C TRP A 43 -7.11 -0.15 9.83
N THR A 44 -6.02 -0.78 10.27
CA THR A 44 -6.08 -2.03 11.04
C THR A 44 -6.17 -1.82 12.55
N GLN A 45 -5.76 -0.65 13.06
CA GLN A 45 -5.69 -0.41 14.51
C GLN A 45 -6.68 0.64 15.02
N PHE A 46 -7.12 1.59 14.18
CA PHE A 46 -7.90 2.75 14.65
C PHE A 46 -9.27 2.88 13.98
N LEU A 47 -9.38 2.55 12.70
CA LEU A 47 -10.65 2.63 11.97
C LEU A 47 -11.59 1.48 12.37
N LYS A 48 -12.89 1.77 12.55
CA LYS A 48 -13.95 0.82 12.91
C LYS A 48 -15.00 0.72 11.82
#